data_AF-A0A914NV48-F1
#
_entry.id   AF-A0A914NV48-F1
#
_cell.length_a   1.000
_cell.length_b   1.000
_cell.length_c   1.000
_cell.angle_alpha   90.00
_cell.angle_beta   90.00
_cell.angle_gamma   90.00
#
_symmetry.space_group_name_H-M   'P 1'
#
loop_
_entity.id
_entity.type
_entity.pdbx_description
1 polymer ?
#
loop_
_entity_poly.entity_id
_entity_poly.type
_entity_poly.pdbx_seq_one_letter_code
_entity_poly.pdbx_strand_id
1 'polypeptide(L)'
;MQHLIVVELDMANNAISRIEEIAKFSGWQLESVHFENNEFIIGYNNNFAAYTKDIHTHFPLVSYLDGVSVIPLATRPSGYTSSQPIPKLRFAGYHTDESMKKMAENFIIEFFGFYDSLDPEQSRQKLINAYDSNATFSYSICTLPDTKFVERGDTEVFGTYVRNSHNIVMQQKWQAFRDRLLFRWTNGYCCSFE
;
A
#
# COMPACT_ATOMS: atom_id res chain seq x y z
N MET A 1 0.58 -3.85 -4.67
CA MET A 1 1.83 -3.15 -5.01
C MET A 1 2.85 -4.23 -5.31
N GLN A 2 3.28 -4.40 -6.57
CA GLN A 2 4.40 -5.29 -6.88
C GLN A 2 5.65 -4.68 -6.25
N HIS A 3 6.27 -5.37 -5.29
CA HIS A 3 7.63 -5.03 -4.90
C HIS A 3 8.52 -5.36 -6.11
N LEU A 4 8.88 -4.33 -6.88
CA LEU A 4 9.89 -4.46 -7.92
C LEU A 4 11.18 -4.91 -7.24
N ILE A 5 11.57 -6.16 -7.47
CA ILE A 5 12.86 -6.66 -7.02
C ILE A 5 13.89 -6.10 -8.00
N VAL A 6 14.72 -5.20 -7.53
CA VAL A 6 15.87 -4.71 -8.30
C VAL A 6 16.87 -5.87 -8.38
N VAL A 7 17.05 -6.41 -9.58
CA VAL A 7 17.99 -7.50 -9.89
C VAL A 7 19.23 -7.00 -10.62
N GLU A 8 19.17 -5.81 -11.17
CA GLU A 8 20.23 -5.17 -11.94
C GLU A 8 20.41 -3.73 -11.47
N LEU A 9 21.66 -3.31 -11.33
CA LEU A 9 22.04 -1.94 -10.97
C LEU A 9 23.09 -1.44 -11.96
N ASP A 10 22.71 -0.45 -12.77
CA ASP A 10 23.64 0.26 -13.62
C ASP A 10 23.97 1.63 -13.01
N MET A 11 25.24 1.78 -12.63
CA MET A 11 25.85 2.99 -12.11
C MET A 11 27.12 3.33 -12.91
N ALA A 12 27.26 2.84 -14.14
CA ALA A 12 28.39 3.18 -14.99
C ALA A 12 28.41 4.69 -15.31
N ASN A 13 29.59 5.23 -15.58
CA ASN A 13 29.82 6.64 -15.95
C ASN A 13 29.38 7.67 -14.88
N ASN A 14 29.50 7.32 -13.61
CA ASN A 14 29.24 8.23 -12.50
C ASN A 14 30.55 8.73 -11.86
N ALA A 15 30.42 9.67 -10.93
CA ALA A 15 31.54 10.23 -10.18
C ALA A 15 31.73 9.53 -8.82
N ILE A 16 31.58 8.20 -8.76
CA ILE A 16 31.82 7.45 -7.53
C ILE A 16 33.32 7.33 -7.33
N SER A 17 33.81 7.97 -6.26
CA SER A 17 35.24 8.09 -5.98
C SER A 17 35.77 6.99 -5.06
N ARG A 18 34.87 6.35 -4.29
CA ARG A 18 35.22 5.43 -3.21
C ARG A 18 34.30 4.22 -3.17
N ILE A 19 34.87 3.04 -2.92
CA ILE A 19 34.14 1.77 -2.82
C ILE A 19 33.15 1.77 -1.63
N GLU A 20 33.44 2.51 -0.56
CA GLU A 20 32.57 2.63 0.61
C GLU A 20 31.25 3.33 0.28
N GLU A 21 31.17 4.09 -0.81
CA GLU A 21 29.91 4.69 -1.26
C GLU A 21 28.94 3.63 -1.79
N ILE A 22 29.47 2.55 -2.37
CA ILE A 22 28.70 1.39 -2.82
C ILE A 22 28.16 0.61 -1.61
N ALA A 23 28.85 0.66 -0.47
CA ALA A 23 28.41 0.01 0.75
C ALA A 23 27.02 0.48 1.23
N LYS A 24 26.57 1.67 0.84
CA LYS A 24 25.22 2.20 1.14
C LYS A 24 24.10 1.34 0.52
N PHE A 25 24.42 0.59 -0.53
CA PHE A 25 23.50 -0.32 -1.20
C PHE A 25 23.70 -1.78 -0.75
N SER A 26 24.61 -2.05 0.20
CA SER A 26 24.83 -3.41 0.73
C SER A 26 23.52 -4.00 1.22
N GLY A 27 23.29 -5.27 0.89
CA GLY A 27 22.05 -5.98 1.22
C GLY A 27 21.01 -6.00 0.10
N TRP A 28 21.22 -5.25 -0.99
CA TRP A 28 20.43 -5.44 -2.20
C TRP A 28 20.76 -6.79 -2.85
N GLN A 29 19.72 -7.51 -3.29
CA GLN A 29 19.86 -8.83 -3.91
C GLN A 29 20.07 -8.71 -5.43
N LEU A 30 21.20 -8.13 -5.81
CA LEU A 30 21.58 -7.87 -7.20
C LEU A 30 22.27 -9.08 -7.84
N GLU A 31 21.94 -9.36 -9.10
CA GLU A 31 22.51 -10.42 -9.92
C GLU A 31 23.43 -9.86 -11.01
N SER A 32 23.17 -8.62 -11.45
CA SER A 32 23.98 -7.86 -12.41
C SER A 32 24.31 -6.47 -11.88
N VAL A 33 25.56 -6.04 -12.00
CA VAL A 33 25.97 -4.66 -11.67
C VAL A 33 26.93 -4.10 -12.72
N HIS A 34 26.80 -2.79 -12.98
CA HIS A 34 27.67 -2.02 -13.86
C HIS A 34 28.20 -0.80 -13.13
N PHE A 35 29.52 -0.72 -12.97
CA PHE A 35 30.24 0.41 -12.38
C PHE A 35 31.34 0.94 -13.30
N GLU A 36 31.43 0.48 -14.56
CA GLU A 36 32.38 0.98 -15.55
C GLU A 36 32.51 2.51 -15.53
N ASN A 37 33.73 3.02 -15.75
CA ASN A 37 34.01 4.46 -15.80
C ASN A 37 33.70 5.26 -14.52
N ASN A 38 33.78 4.62 -13.34
CA ASN A 38 33.86 5.32 -12.05
C ASN A 38 35.31 5.44 -11.57
N GLU A 39 35.62 6.50 -10.82
CA GLU A 39 36.98 6.83 -10.37
C GLU A 39 37.55 5.77 -9.40
N PHE A 40 36.71 5.17 -8.55
CA PHE A 40 37.16 4.16 -7.59
C PHE A 40 37.75 2.89 -8.26
N ILE A 41 37.36 2.60 -9.52
CA ILE A 41 37.87 1.44 -10.28
C ILE A 41 39.37 1.57 -10.54
N ILE A 42 39.88 2.80 -10.69
CA ILE A 42 41.30 3.07 -10.95
C ILE A 42 42.18 2.49 -9.84
N GLY A 43 41.69 2.49 -8.59
CA GLY A 43 42.41 1.97 -7.43
C GLY A 43 42.77 0.49 -7.52
N TYR A 44 42.09 -0.30 -8.36
CA TYR A 44 42.35 -1.73 -8.52
C TYR A 44 43.46 -2.05 -9.52
N ASN A 45 44.02 -1.07 -10.26
CA ASN A 45 45.16 -1.26 -11.17
C ASN A 45 45.03 -2.48 -12.10
N ASN A 46 43.88 -2.64 -12.77
CA ASN A 46 43.54 -3.78 -13.63
C ASN A 46 43.45 -5.15 -12.90
N ASN A 47 43.49 -5.18 -11.57
CA ASN A 47 43.26 -6.39 -10.79
C ASN A 47 41.75 -6.67 -10.66
N PHE A 48 41.19 -7.27 -11.70
CA PHE A 48 39.78 -7.61 -11.76
C PHE A 48 39.35 -8.57 -10.64
N ALA A 49 40.24 -9.44 -10.15
CA ALA A 49 39.93 -10.37 -9.06
C ALA A 49 39.77 -9.66 -7.71
N ALA A 50 40.63 -8.68 -7.41
CA ALA A 50 40.48 -7.84 -6.21
C ALA A 50 39.20 -6.99 -6.28
N TYR A 51 38.93 -6.41 -7.44
CA TYR A 51 37.69 -5.67 -7.69
C TYR A 51 36.43 -6.54 -7.50
N THR A 52 36.40 -7.72 -8.11
CA THR A 52 35.29 -8.68 -7.99
C THR A 52 35.05 -9.07 -6.53
N LYS A 53 36.12 -9.32 -5.77
CA LYS A 53 36.05 -9.68 -4.35
C LYS A 53 35.43 -8.57 -3.50
N ASP A 54 35.81 -7.33 -3.73
CA ASP A 54 35.28 -6.18 -2.99
C ASP A 54 33.82 -5.93 -3.36
N ILE A 55 33.46 -6.05 -4.64
CA ILE A 55 32.05 -6.02 -5.09
C ILE A 55 31.22 -7.13 -4.43
N HIS A 56 31.73 -8.36 -4.39
CA HIS A 56 31.02 -9.49 -3.76
C HIS A 56 30.87 -9.36 -2.24
N THR A 57 31.72 -8.57 -1.59
CA THR A 57 31.56 -8.24 -0.16
C THR A 57 30.26 -7.44 0.08
N HIS A 58 29.84 -6.63 -0.90
CA HIS A 58 28.61 -5.85 -0.84
C HIS A 58 27.41 -6.55 -1.51
N PHE A 59 27.68 -7.28 -2.60
CA PHE A 59 26.66 -7.94 -3.42
C PHE A 59 27.05 -9.40 -3.72
N PRO A 60 26.84 -10.33 -2.77
CA PRO A 60 27.33 -11.71 -2.89
C PRO A 60 26.59 -12.54 -3.96
N LEU A 61 25.45 -12.06 -4.46
CA LEU A 61 24.63 -12.73 -5.49
C LEU A 61 25.02 -12.33 -6.93
N VAL A 62 25.96 -11.40 -7.12
CA VAL A 62 26.34 -10.90 -8.44
C VAL A 62 27.02 -12.00 -9.25
N SER A 63 26.42 -12.29 -10.41
CA SER A 63 26.91 -13.25 -11.40
C SER A 63 27.35 -12.58 -12.71
N TYR A 64 27.09 -11.28 -12.84
CA TYR A 64 27.49 -10.45 -13.98
C TYR A 64 27.99 -9.08 -13.49
N LEU A 65 29.24 -8.75 -13.81
CA LEU A 65 29.93 -7.54 -13.37
C LEU A 65 30.58 -6.88 -14.58
N ASP A 66 30.17 -5.66 -14.94
CA ASP A 66 30.77 -4.88 -16.04
C ASP A 66 30.89 -5.66 -17.35
N GLY A 67 29.82 -6.35 -17.74
CA GLY A 67 29.81 -7.16 -18.96
C GLY A 67 30.48 -8.53 -18.85
N VAL A 68 31.06 -8.88 -17.69
CA VAL A 68 31.80 -10.13 -17.48
C VAL A 68 31.05 -11.05 -16.52
N SER A 69 30.91 -12.32 -16.91
CA SER A 69 30.34 -13.33 -16.02
C SER A 69 31.32 -13.69 -14.91
N VAL A 70 30.85 -13.65 -13.66
CA VAL A 70 31.62 -13.98 -12.45
C VAL A 70 30.90 -15.04 -11.64
N ILE A 71 31.65 -15.80 -10.84
CA ILE A 71 31.08 -16.83 -9.96
C ILE A 71 30.53 -16.14 -8.70
N PRO A 72 29.22 -16.18 -8.42
CA PRO A 72 28.66 -15.53 -7.23
C PRO A 72 29.11 -16.24 -5.95
N LEU A 73 29.22 -15.50 -4.84
CA LEU A 73 29.57 -16.04 -3.53
C LEU A 73 28.39 -16.69 -2.81
N ALA A 74 27.16 -16.31 -3.16
CA ALA A 74 25.94 -16.87 -2.60
C ALA A 74 24.95 -17.23 -3.71
N THR A 75 24.03 -18.13 -3.41
CA THR A 75 22.89 -18.44 -4.26
C THR A 75 21.63 -17.81 -3.67
N ARG A 76 20.75 -17.32 -4.54
CA ARG A 76 19.45 -16.79 -4.10
C ARG A 76 18.67 -17.93 -3.43
N PRO A 77 18.17 -17.76 -2.20
CA PRO A 77 17.37 -18.78 -1.54
C PRO A 77 16.17 -19.20 -2.41
N SER A 78 16.01 -20.50 -2.63
CA SER A 78 14.88 -21.06 -3.37
C SER A 78 13.57 -20.69 -2.67
N GLY A 79 12.71 -19.90 -3.34
CA GLY A 79 11.44 -19.42 -2.79
C GLY A 79 11.20 -17.92 -3.02
N TYR A 80 12.25 -17.14 -3.28
CA TYR A 80 12.18 -15.73 -3.67
C TYR A 80 12.23 -15.56 -5.19
N THR A 81 11.30 -16.18 -5.91
CA THR A 81 11.04 -15.79 -7.30
C THR A 81 10.33 -14.43 -7.28
N SER A 82 10.78 -13.49 -8.11
CA SER A 82 10.29 -12.11 -8.21
C SER A 82 8.84 -11.96 -8.69
N SER A 83 8.09 -13.04 -8.75
CA SER A 83 6.70 -13.04 -9.16
C SER A 83 5.97 -14.23 -8.57
N GLN A 84 5.71 -14.20 -7.25
CA GLN A 84 4.48 -14.84 -6.81
C GLN A 84 3.34 -14.13 -7.55
N PRO A 85 2.59 -14.83 -8.42
CA PRO A 85 1.53 -14.17 -9.17
C PRO A 85 0.53 -13.63 -8.15
N ILE A 86 0.41 -12.30 -8.08
CA ILE A 86 -0.68 -11.67 -7.34
C ILE A 86 -1.96 -12.26 -7.94
N PRO A 87 -2.86 -12.84 -7.12
CA PRO A 87 -4.13 -13.36 -7.62
C PRO A 87 -4.81 -12.27 -8.45
N LYS A 88 -5.32 -12.65 -9.62
CA LYS A 88 -6.01 -11.68 -10.50
C LYS A 88 -7.13 -11.01 -9.71
N LEU A 89 -7.03 -9.69 -9.55
CA LEU A 89 -8.08 -8.88 -8.96
C LEU A 89 -9.34 -9.04 -9.83
N ARG A 90 -10.44 -9.46 -9.21
CA ARG A 90 -11.75 -9.43 -9.87
C ARG A 90 -12.32 -8.03 -9.69
N PHE A 91 -12.32 -7.24 -10.76
CA PHE A 91 -12.82 -5.86 -10.72
C PHE A 91 -14.35 -5.75 -10.61
N ALA A 92 -15.09 -6.84 -10.91
CA ALA A 92 -16.56 -6.86 -10.91
C ALA A 92 -17.19 -7.29 -9.57
N GLY A 93 -16.42 -7.30 -8.48
CA GLY A 93 -16.88 -7.81 -7.18
C GLY A 93 -16.90 -9.34 -7.09
N TYR A 94 -17.32 -9.85 -5.94
CA TYR A 94 -17.44 -11.29 -5.66
C TYR A 94 -18.82 -11.59 -5.09
N HIS A 95 -19.46 -12.62 -5.62
CA HIS A 95 -20.73 -13.15 -5.15
C HIS A 95 -20.69 -14.69 -5.25
N THR A 96 -21.42 -15.36 -4.38
CA THR A 96 -21.47 -16.83 -4.33
C THR A 96 -22.25 -17.42 -5.50
N ASP A 97 -23.34 -16.77 -5.89
CA ASP A 97 -24.26 -17.15 -6.96
C ASP A 97 -24.99 -15.92 -7.52
N GLU A 98 -25.70 -16.09 -8.64
CA GLU A 98 -26.41 -14.99 -9.32
C GLU A 98 -27.64 -14.48 -8.55
N SER A 99 -28.24 -15.30 -7.68
CA SER A 99 -29.39 -14.85 -6.88
C SER A 99 -28.95 -13.91 -5.76
N MET A 100 -27.84 -14.23 -5.10
CA MET A 100 -27.22 -13.37 -4.08
C MET A 100 -26.75 -12.05 -4.69
N LYS A 101 -26.16 -12.10 -5.89
CA LYS A 101 -25.76 -10.90 -6.63
C LYS A 101 -26.96 -9.98 -6.88
N LYS A 102 -28.04 -10.49 -7.48
CA LYS A 102 -29.24 -9.70 -7.78
C LYS A 102 -29.89 -9.14 -6.53
N MET A 103 -29.94 -9.92 -5.45
CA MET A 103 -30.46 -9.47 -4.17
C MET A 103 -29.64 -8.30 -3.61
N ALA A 104 -28.32 -8.42 -3.60
CA ALA A 104 -27.42 -7.37 -3.13
C ALA A 104 -27.49 -6.12 -4.02
N GLU A 105 -27.52 -6.28 -5.34
CA GLU A 105 -27.65 -5.17 -6.30
C GLU A 105 -28.96 -4.42 -6.11
N ASN A 106 -30.08 -5.12 -6.01
CA ASN A 106 -31.39 -4.49 -5.77
C ASN A 106 -31.41 -3.73 -4.44
N PHE A 107 -30.86 -4.34 -3.38
CA PHE A 107 -30.74 -3.68 -2.07
C PHE A 107 -29.89 -2.40 -2.16
N ILE A 108 -28.71 -2.47 -2.78
CA ILE A 108 -27.81 -1.30 -2.91
C ILE A 108 -28.49 -0.20 -3.72
N ILE A 109 -29.15 -0.53 -4.84
CA ILE A 109 -29.87 0.43 -5.69
C ILE A 109 -30.98 1.12 -4.89
N GLU A 110 -31.80 0.36 -4.17
CA GLU A 110 -32.92 0.91 -3.41
C GLU A 110 -32.43 1.73 -2.19
N PHE A 111 -31.45 1.20 -1.45
CA PHE A 111 -30.86 1.87 -0.30
C PHE A 111 -30.25 3.22 -0.69
N PHE A 112 -29.39 3.25 -1.73
CA PHE A 112 -28.80 4.51 -2.19
C PHE A 112 -29.80 5.40 -2.92
N GLY A 113 -30.84 4.83 -3.54
CA GLY A 113 -31.96 5.60 -4.08
C GLY A 113 -32.66 6.45 -3.01
N PHE A 114 -32.79 5.96 -1.78
CA PHE A 114 -33.24 6.76 -0.65
C PHE A 114 -32.13 7.63 -0.07
N TYR A 115 -30.91 7.13 0.06
CA TYR A 115 -29.80 7.85 0.70
C TYR A 115 -29.39 9.13 -0.05
N ASP A 116 -29.38 9.07 -1.38
CA ASP A 116 -28.95 10.14 -2.30
C ASP A 116 -30.15 10.85 -2.98
N SER A 117 -31.33 10.77 -2.38
CA SER A 117 -32.51 11.45 -2.94
C SER A 117 -32.33 12.97 -2.97
N LEU A 118 -33.16 13.66 -3.77
CA LEU A 118 -33.18 15.12 -3.83
C LEU A 118 -33.58 15.79 -2.51
N ASP A 119 -34.22 15.05 -1.60
CA ASP A 119 -34.55 15.48 -0.24
C ASP A 119 -34.04 14.43 0.77
N PRO A 120 -32.73 14.46 1.09
CA PRO A 120 -32.09 13.47 1.96
C PRO A 120 -32.69 13.42 3.37
N GLU A 121 -33.18 14.54 3.90
CA GLU A 121 -33.73 14.61 5.25
C GLU A 121 -34.98 13.75 5.40
N GLN A 122 -35.87 13.77 4.40
CA GLN A 122 -37.08 12.96 4.40
C GLN A 122 -36.83 11.54 3.88
N SER A 123 -35.99 11.37 2.86
CA SER A 123 -35.79 10.05 2.26
C SER A 123 -34.96 9.12 3.16
N ARG A 124 -33.95 9.63 3.87
CA ARG A 124 -33.13 8.81 4.77
C ARG A 124 -33.91 8.31 5.98
N GLN A 125 -34.97 8.99 6.40
CA GLN A 125 -35.88 8.47 7.43
C GLN A 125 -36.52 7.14 7.01
N LYS A 126 -36.78 6.93 5.71
CA LYS A 126 -37.35 5.68 5.19
C LYS A 126 -36.38 4.49 5.29
N LEU A 127 -35.08 4.76 5.41
CA LEU A 127 -34.08 3.72 5.62
C LEU A 127 -34.22 3.03 6.97
N ILE A 128 -35.05 3.54 7.90
CA ILE A 128 -35.40 2.85 9.14
C ILE A 128 -35.84 1.40 8.91
N ASN A 129 -36.56 1.14 7.82
CA ASN A 129 -37.09 -0.18 7.50
C ASN A 129 -36.01 -1.16 7.02
N ALA A 130 -34.81 -0.66 6.68
CA ALA A 130 -33.67 -1.48 6.27
C ALA A 130 -32.78 -1.90 7.45
N TYR A 131 -32.99 -1.33 8.64
CA TYR A 131 -32.17 -1.61 9.83
C TYR A 131 -32.92 -2.47 10.85
N ASP A 132 -32.19 -3.36 11.53
CA ASP A 132 -32.69 -4.05 12.72
C ASP A 132 -32.79 -3.08 13.91
N SER A 133 -33.68 -3.39 14.86
CA SER A 133 -33.83 -2.66 16.13
C SER A 133 -32.53 -2.51 16.92
N ASN A 134 -31.59 -3.44 16.79
CA ASN A 134 -30.29 -3.42 17.45
C ASN A 134 -29.14 -3.06 16.48
N ALA A 135 -29.45 -2.51 15.31
CA ALA A 135 -28.43 -2.12 14.35
C ALA A 135 -27.49 -1.05 14.93
N THR A 136 -26.21 -1.20 14.62
CA THR A 136 -25.16 -0.24 14.99
C THR A 136 -24.45 0.26 13.75
N PHE A 137 -24.18 1.56 13.72
CA PHE A 137 -23.42 2.21 12.67
C PHE A 137 -22.20 2.92 13.27
N SER A 138 -21.08 2.84 12.55
CA SER A 138 -19.89 3.65 12.81
C SER A 138 -19.10 3.77 11.52
N TYR A 139 -18.22 4.76 11.44
CA TYR A 139 -17.31 4.92 10.30
C TYR A 139 -15.91 5.22 10.78
N SER A 140 -14.93 4.92 9.92
CA SER A 140 -13.51 5.13 10.21
C SER A 140 -12.85 5.78 9.02
N ILE A 141 -12.18 6.90 9.27
CA ILE A 141 -11.27 7.53 8.32
C ILE A 141 -9.85 7.07 8.63
N CYS A 142 -9.18 6.59 7.58
CA CYS A 142 -7.73 6.43 7.57
C CYS A 142 -7.16 7.38 6.52
N THR A 143 -6.42 8.39 6.96
CA THR A 143 -5.54 9.12 6.05
C THR A 143 -4.33 8.25 5.81
N LEU A 144 -4.32 7.50 4.72
CA LEU A 144 -3.10 6.84 4.27
C LEU A 144 -2.09 7.94 3.94
N PRO A 145 -0.84 7.84 4.41
CA PRO A 145 0.22 8.73 3.96
C PRO A 145 0.58 8.34 2.51
N ASP A 146 -0.26 8.74 1.56
CA ASP A 146 0.08 8.62 0.15
C ASP A 146 1.06 9.74 -0.24
N THR A 147 2.01 9.37 -1.10
CA THR A 147 3.11 10.21 -1.61
C THR A 147 2.65 11.36 -2.52
N LYS A 148 1.34 11.54 -2.68
CA LYS A 148 0.73 12.61 -3.47
C LYS A 148 -0.27 13.36 -2.60
N PHE A 149 -0.06 14.67 -2.47
CA PHE A 149 -1.06 15.57 -1.91
C PHE A 149 -2.32 15.48 -2.78
N VAL A 150 -3.33 14.76 -2.29
CA VAL A 150 -4.70 14.91 -2.81
C VAL A 150 -5.26 16.16 -2.16
N GLU A 151 -5.77 17.07 -2.99
CA GLU A 151 -6.49 18.25 -2.50
C GLU A 151 -7.62 17.75 -1.61
N ARG A 152 -7.53 18.06 -0.31
CA ARG A 152 -8.63 17.77 0.61
C ARG A 152 -9.78 18.64 0.10
N GLY A 153 -10.92 18.03 -0.21
CA GLY A 153 -12.13 18.75 -0.61
C GLY A 153 -12.62 19.67 0.52
N ASP A 154 -13.93 19.79 0.71
CA ASP A 154 -14.46 20.62 1.79
C ASP A 154 -13.84 20.24 3.16
N THR A 155 -13.00 21.14 3.68
CA THR A 155 -12.22 20.92 4.89
C THR A 155 -13.09 20.92 6.15
N GLU A 156 -14.24 21.59 6.13
CA GLU A 156 -15.17 21.63 7.25
C GLU A 156 -15.94 20.32 7.35
N VAL A 157 -16.49 19.86 6.22
CA VAL A 157 -17.17 18.57 6.10
C VAL A 157 -16.22 17.44 6.48
N PHE A 158 -15.01 17.44 5.92
CA PHE A 158 -13.97 16.47 6.27
C PHE A 158 -13.62 16.51 7.76
N GLY A 159 -13.52 17.71 8.35
CA GLY A 159 -13.27 17.92 9.78
C GLY A 159 -14.33 17.26 10.67
N THR A 160 -15.60 17.29 10.26
CA THR A 160 -16.70 16.60 10.98
C THR A 160 -16.52 15.09 10.99
N TYR A 161 -16.21 14.48 9.84
CA TYR A 161 -15.96 13.03 9.80
C TYR A 161 -14.69 12.65 10.58
N VAL A 162 -13.62 13.46 10.54
CA VAL A 162 -12.39 13.15 11.29
C VAL A 162 -12.64 13.16 12.80
N ARG A 163 -13.43 14.12 13.32
CA ARG A 163 -13.76 14.21 14.75
C ARG A 163 -14.54 13.01 15.27
N ASN A 164 -15.37 12.43 14.41
CA ASN A 164 -16.27 11.32 14.74
C ASN A 164 -15.77 9.96 14.23
N SER A 165 -14.51 9.90 13.76
CA SER A 165 -13.89 8.68 13.23
C SER A 165 -13.59 7.66 14.33
N HIS A 166 -14.14 6.45 14.21
CA HIS A 166 -13.94 5.34 15.12
C HIS A 166 -12.78 4.42 14.69
N ASN A 167 -11.62 5.01 14.37
CA ASN A 167 -10.44 4.28 13.90
C ASN A 167 -9.66 3.65 15.06
N ILE A 168 -9.61 2.32 15.13
CA ILE A 168 -8.96 1.57 16.23
C ILE A 168 -7.46 1.83 16.35
N VAL A 169 -6.77 2.18 15.26
CA VAL A 169 -5.35 2.58 15.30
C VAL A 169 -5.16 3.86 16.10
N MET A 170 -6.20 4.70 16.14
CA MET A 170 -6.23 5.97 16.88
C MET A 170 -7.07 5.86 18.16
N GLN A 171 -7.24 4.66 18.73
CA GLN A 171 -8.13 4.40 19.88
C GLN A 171 -7.95 5.38 21.03
N GLN A 172 -6.71 5.78 21.30
CA GLN A 172 -6.36 6.69 22.39
C GLN A 172 -7.07 8.05 22.27
N LYS A 173 -7.48 8.44 21.06
CA LYS A 173 -8.20 9.70 20.79
C LYS A 173 -9.68 9.64 21.13
N TRP A 174 -10.30 8.45 21.13
CA TRP A 174 -11.76 8.33 21.28
C TRP A 174 -12.22 7.39 22.39
N GLN A 175 -11.32 6.63 23.01
CA GLN A 175 -11.68 5.63 24.02
C GLN A 175 -12.57 6.19 25.13
N ALA A 176 -12.31 7.43 25.57
CA ALA A 176 -13.08 8.10 26.62
C ALA A 176 -14.53 8.44 26.23
N PHE A 177 -14.85 8.46 24.93
CA PHE A 177 -16.18 8.79 24.40
C PHE A 177 -16.66 7.78 23.35
N ARG A 178 -16.21 6.53 23.43
CA ARG A 178 -16.53 5.45 22.49
C ARG A 178 -18.02 5.32 22.20
N ASP A 179 -18.86 5.38 23.22
CA ASP A 179 -20.30 5.22 23.07
C ASP A 179 -20.95 6.34 22.24
N ARG A 180 -20.30 7.51 22.13
CA ARG A 180 -20.75 8.61 21.25
C ARG A 180 -20.41 8.38 19.79
N LEU A 181 -19.44 7.51 19.49
CA LEU A 181 -19.02 7.18 18.12
C LEU A 181 -19.72 5.94 17.56
N LEU A 182 -20.46 5.22 18.41
CA LEU A 182 -21.29 4.08 18.04
C LEU A 182 -22.73 4.55 17.96
N PHE A 183 -23.19 4.82 16.74
CA PHE A 183 -24.57 5.19 16.49
C PHE A 183 -25.42 3.93 16.63
N ARG A 184 -26.23 3.89 17.69
CA ARG A 184 -27.22 2.84 17.91
C ARG A 184 -28.56 3.36 17.45
N TRP A 185 -29.34 2.48 16.86
CA TRP A 185 -30.72 2.80 16.57
C TRP A 185 -31.53 2.82 17.87
N THR A 186 -31.72 4.01 18.46
CA THR A 186 -32.60 4.18 19.63
C THR A 186 -33.71 5.17 19.28
N ASN A 187 -34.96 4.71 19.33
CA ASN A 187 -36.17 5.53 19.18
C ASN A 187 -36.36 6.24 17.81
N GLY A 188 -36.06 5.58 16.70
CA GLY A 188 -36.50 6.04 15.38
C GLY A 188 -35.65 7.15 14.73
N TYR A 189 -34.50 7.50 15.32
CA TYR A 189 -33.56 8.44 14.73
C TYR A 189 -32.14 7.86 14.74
N CYS A 190 -31.42 8.00 13.62
CA CYS A 190 -29.97 7.93 13.65
C CYS A 190 -29.49 9.30 14.12
N CYS A 191 -28.79 9.38 15.26
CA CYS A 191 -28.17 10.62 15.74
C CYS A 191 -27.01 11.13 14.84
N SER A 192 -26.94 10.72 13.57
CA SER A 192 -25.83 10.96 12.65
C SER A 192 -26.24 11.55 11.29
N PHE A 193 -27.51 11.92 11.09
CA PHE A 193 -27.99 12.52 9.84
C PHE A 193 -28.40 13.98 9.99
N GLU A 194 -27.99 14.65 11.07
CA GLU A 194 -28.03 16.10 11.24
C GLU A 194 -26.69 16.74 10.86
#